data_AF-A0A1M5IWD7-F1
#
_entry.id   AF-A0A1M5IWD7-F1
#
_cell.length_a   1.000
_cell.length_b   1.000
_cell.length_c   1.000
_cell.angle_alpha   90.00
_cell.angle_beta   90.00
_cell.angle_gamma   90.00
#
_symmetry.space_group_name_H-M   'P 1'
#
loop_
_entity.id
_entity.type
_entity.pdbx_description
1 polymer ?
#
loop_
_entity_poly.entity_id
_entity_poly.type
_entity_poly.pdbx_seq_one_letter_code
_entity_poly.pdbx_strand_id
1 'polypeptide(L)' 'MKKVNDMTISWENNVFKIDGEEFKGVLATLQELEELKNAGISDDEPCGRQICYQGWVWVLIDAPSGNGCQWYKTNARCNE' A
#
# COMPACT_ATOMS: atom_id res chain seq x y z
N MET A 1 26.35 2.74 2.19
CA MET A 1 24.98 2.59 1.67
C MET A 1 24.04 2.93 2.81
N LYS A 2 23.20 3.97 2.69
CA LYS A 2 22.26 4.35 3.76
C LYS A 2 21.24 3.22 3.91
N LYS A 3 21.07 2.69 5.13
CA LYS A 3 20.03 1.70 5.44
C LYS A 3 18.69 2.30 5.04
N VAL A 4 17.98 1.63 4.14
CA VAL A 4 16.55 1.89 3.93
C VAL A 4 15.89 1.51 5.26
N ASN A 5 15.18 2.44 5.89
CA ASN A 5 14.44 2.11 7.12
C ASN A 5 13.44 0.99 6.76
N ASP A 6 13.51 -0.12 7.49
CA ASP A 6 12.48 -1.17 7.43
C ASP A 6 11.13 -0.54 7.80
N MET A 7 10.24 -0.36 6.81
CA MET A 7 8.87 0.05 7.07
C MET A 7 8.20 -1.02 7.93
N THR A 8 8.00 -0.72 9.21
CA THR A 8 7.32 -1.63 10.14
C THR A 8 5.82 -1.44 10.00
N ILE A 9 5.15 -2.34 9.29
CA ILE A 9 3.70 -2.31 9.09
C ILE A 9 3.05 -3.11 10.23
N SER A 10 2.23 -2.45 11.05
CA SER A 10 1.44 -3.11 12.10
C SER A 10 -0.05 -2.87 11.86
N TRP A 11 -0.85 -3.94 11.91
CA TRP A 11 -2.30 -3.90 11.72
C TRP A 11 -3.02 -3.77 13.07
N GLU A 12 -3.89 -2.76 13.20
CA GLU A 12 -4.79 -2.62 14.35
C GLU A 12 -6.18 -2.24 13.82
N ASN A 13 -7.18 -3.11 13.96
CA ASN A 13 -8.57 -2.84 13.57
C ASN A 13 -8.76 -2.26 12.13
N ASN A 14 -8.05 -2.81 11.13
CA ASN A 14 -8.01 -2.35 9.72
C ASN A 14 -7.27 -1.03 9.45
N VAL A 15 -6.54 -0.52 10.44
CA VAL A 15 -5.58 0.58 10.28
C VAL A 15 -4.20 -0.04 10.20
N PHE A 16 -3.37 0.43 9.27
CA PHE A 16 -1.94 0.12 9.28
C PHE A 16 -1.13 1.38 9.55
N LYS A 17 -0.02 1.23 10.28
CA LYS A 17 0.89 2.33 10.60
C LYS A 17 2.10 2.29 9.68
N ILE A 18 2.45 3.43 9.06
CA ILE A 18 3.72 3.62 8.33
C ILE A 18 4.42 4.81 8.98
N ASP A 19 5.66 4.62 9.45
CA ASP A 19 6.48 5.64 10.10
C ASP A 19 5.81 6.39 11.28
N GLY A 20 4.85 5.76 11.95
CA GLY A 20 4.11 6.32 13.10
C GLY A 20 2.82 7.04 12.73
N GLU A 21 2.51 7.19 11.44
CA GLU A 21 1.24 7.72 10.97
C GLU A 21 0.23 6.60 10.73
N GLU A 22 -1.02 6.83 11.14
CA GLU A 22 -2.12 5.88 11.04
C GLU A 22 -2.83 6.04 9.71
N PHE A 23 -2.69 5.05 8.83
CA PHE A 23 -3.36 5.02 7.53
C PHE A 23 -4.55 4.06 7.57
N LYS A 24 -5.71 4.57 7.16
CA LYS A 24 -6.87 3.72 6.86
C LYS A 24 -6.65 3.13 5.47
N GLY A 25 -6.11 1.92 5.43
CA GLY A 25 -5.97 1.14 4.22
C GLY A 25 -7.31 0.65 3.71
N VAL A 26 -7.87 1.29 2.68
CA VAL A 26 -9.00 0.71 1.97
C VAL A 26 -8.42 -0.27 0.95
N LEU A 27 -8.79 -1.54 1.06
CA LEU A 27 -8.39 -2.57 0.10
C LEU A 27 -8.79 -2.11 -1.32
N ALA A 28 -7.86 -2.23 -2.26
CA ALA A 28 -8.12 -1.90 -3.66
C ALA A 28 -9.31 -2.71 -4.18
N THR A 29 -10.26 -2.03 -4.81
CA THR A 29 -11.35 -2.72 -5.50
C THR A 29 -10.83 -3.44 -6.75
N LEU A 30 -11.61 -4.41 -7.27
CA LEU A 30 -11.24 -5.10 -8.52
C LEU A 30 -10.99 -4.11 -9.68
N GLN A 31 -11.83 -3.06 -9.77
CA GLN A 31 -11.68 -2.02 -10.79
C GLN A 31 -10.37 -1.25 -10.62
N GLU A 32 -10.01 -0.84 -9.39
CA GLU A 32 -8.77 -0.12 -9.13
C GLU A 32 -7.53 -1.01 -9.39
N LEU A 33 -7.61 -2.30 -9.07
CA LEU A 33 -6.55 -3.27 -9.40
C LEU A 33 -6.37 -3.40 -10.92
N GLU A 34 -7.46 -3.42 -11.69
CA GLU A 34 -7.39 -3.40 -13.16
C GLU A 34 -6.77 -2.10 -13.68
N GLU A 35 -7.09 -0.95 -13.10
CA GLU A 35 -6.46 0.33 -13.44
C GLU A 35 -4.96 0.35 -13.14
N LEU A 36 -4.55 -0.12 -11.97
CA LEU A 36 -3.14 -0.25 -11.58
C LEU A 36 -2.40 -1.17 -12.56
N LYS A 37 -2.98 -2.32 -12.89
CA LYS A 37 -2.40 -3.28 -13.85
C LYS A 37 -2.28 -2.68 -15.25
N ASN A 38 -3.29 -1.96 -15.73
CA ASN A 38 -3.24 -1.26 -17.02
C ASN A 38 -2.19 -0.14 -17.05
N ALA A 39 -1.88 0.45 -15.90
CA ALA A 39 -0.79 1.41 -15.72
C ALA A 39 0.59 0.75 -15.58
N GLY A 40 0.67 -0.58 -15.63
CA GLY A 40 1.93 -1.34 -15.51
C GLY A 40 2.39 -1.55 -14.06
N ILE A 41 1.51 -1.34 -13.08
CA ILE A 41 1.78 -1.57 -11.66
C ILE A 41 1.33 -2.99 -11.33
N SER A 42 2.28 -3.87 -11.01
CA SER A 42 2.02 -5.26 -10.68
C SER A 42 1.81 -5.47 -9.18
N ASP A 43 0.91 -6.40 -8.84
CA ASP A 43 0.75 -6.99 -7.51
C ASP A 43 1.74 -8.13 -7.21
N ASP A 44 2.51 -8.59 -8.22
CA ASP A 44 3.56 -9.62 -8.09
C ASP A 44 4.88 -9.09 -7.48
N GLU A 45 4.90 -7.83 -7.08
CA GLU A 45 6.05 -7.20 -6.45
C GLU A 45 6.15 -7.59 -4.97
N PRO A 46 7.36 -7.57 -4.37
CA PRO A 46 7.52 -7.85 -2.94
C PRO A 46 6.68 -6.89 -2.08
N CYS A 47 6.05 -7.42 -1.03
CA CYS A 47 5.33 -6.62 -0.02
C CYS A 47 6.22 -5.48 0.52
N GLY A 48 5.59 -4.40 0.96
CA GLY A 48 6.26 -3.20 1.47
C GLY A 48 6.57 -2.16 0.40
N ARG A 49 5.80 -2.11 -0.69
CA ARG A 49 5.94 -1.03 -1.69
C ARG A 49 4.96 0.09 -1.44
N GLN A 50 5.38 1.31 -1.73
CA GLN A 50 4.55 2.49 -1.78
C GLN A 50 4.69 3.16 -3.15
N ILE A 51 3.57 3.55 -3.76
CA ILE A 51 3.55 4.26 -5.03
C ILE A 51 2.59 5.44 -4.97
N CYS A 52 2.77 6.37 -5.91
CA CYS A 52 1.78 7.40 -6.19
C CYS A 52 1.02 7.05 -7.46
N TYR A 53 -0.31 6.96 -7.39
CA TYR A 53 -1.16 6.76 -8.56
C TYR A 53 -2.45 7.58 -8.44
N GLN A 54 -2.77 8.33 -9.49
CA GLN A 54 -3.90 9.28 -9.52
C GLN A 54 -3.92 10.27 -8.32
N GLY A 55 -2.73 10.67 -7.86
CA GLY A 55 -2.53 11.59 -6.74
C GLY A 55 -2.78 11.00 -5.36
N TRP A 56 -3.06 9.69 -5.25
CA TRP A 56 -3.18 8.97 -3.99
C TRP A 56 -1.94 8.15 -3.71
N VAL A 57 -1.61 8.01 -2.43
CA VAL A 57 -0.59 7.06 -1.98
C VAL A 57 -1.21 5.67 -1.90
N TRP A 58 -0.62 4.72 -2.61
CA TRP A 58 -1.00 3.31 -2.61
C TRP A 58 0.13 2.50 -2.00
N VAL A 59 -0.22 1.48 -1.23
CA VAL A 59 0.76 0.58 -0.62
C VAL A 59 0.43 -0.87 -0.90
N LEU A 60 1.45 -1.65 -1.23
CA LEU A 60 1.38 -3.09 -1.40
C LEU A 60 1.95 -3.71 -0.14
N ILE A 61 1.11 -4.31 0.69
CA ILE A 61 1.51 -4.85 1.99
C ILE A 61 0.83 -6.20 2.23
N ASP A 62 1.40 -7.01 3.12
CA ASP A 62 0.87 -8.34 3.42
C ASP A 62 -0.53 -8.23 4.05
N ALA A 63 -1.47 -8.97 3.47
CA ALA A 63 -2.83 -8.99 3.96
C ALA A 63 -2.90 -9.72 5.30
N PRO A 64 -3.66 -9.21 6.28
CA PRO A 64 -3.81 -9.86 7.59
C PRO A 64 -4.48 -11.24 7.50
N SER A 65 -5.10 -11.56 6.36
CA SER A 65 -5.66 -12.87 6.04
C SER A 65 -4.62 -13.91 5.61
N GLY A 66 -3.37 -13.52 5.38
CA GLY A 66 -2.30 -14.41 4.87
C GLY A 66 -2.44 -14.75 3.39
N ASN A 67 -3.25 -14.00 2.63
CA ASN A 67 -3.43 -14.19 1.18
C ASN A 67 -2.33 -13.52 0.32
N GLY A 68 -1.18 -13.21 0.92
CA GLY A 68 -0.08 -12.50 0.28
C GLY A 68 -0.28 -10.98 0.23
N CYS A 69 0.51 -10.33 -0.63
CA CYS A 69 0.53 -8.88 -0.76
C CYS A 69 -0.74 -8.36 -1.45
N GLN A 70 -1.38 -7.35 -0.87
CA GLN A 70 -2.53 -6.68 -1.45
C GLN A 70 -2.30 -5.17 -1.54
N TRP A 71 -2.84 -4.55 -2.59
CA TRP A 71 -2.83 -3.10 -2.73
C TRP A 71 -3.90 -2.47 -1.85
N TYR A 72 -3.50 -1.46 -1.09
CA TYR A 72 -4.38 -0.62 -0.29
C TYR A 72 -4.22 0.83 -0.71
N LYS A 73 -5.35 1.49 -0.92
CA LYS A 73 -5.42 2.93 -1.10
C LYS A 73 -5.41 3.58 0.27
N THR A 74 -4.46 4.47 0.50
CA THR A 74 -4.40 5.25 1.74
C THR A 74 -5.26 6.52 1.61
N ASN A 75 -5.47 7.20 2.74
CA ASN A 75 -6.05 8.53 2.79
C ASN A 75 -5.05 9.67 2.49
N ALA A 76 -3.79 9.36 2.20
CA ALA A 76 -2.76 10.36 1.91
C ALA A 76 -2.64 10.68 0.42
N ARG A 77 -2.25 11.92 0.13
CA ARG A 77 -1.99 12.43 -1.23
C ARG A 77 -0.49 12.61 -1.43
N CYS A 78 -0.01 12.40 -2.65
CA CYS A 78 1.45 12.39 -2.90
C CYS A 78 2.10 13.77 -3.03
N ASN A 79 1.31 14.84 -3.10
CA ASN A 79 1.75 16.19 -3.45
C ASN A 79 1.27 17.24 -2.42
N GLU A 80 1.33 16.91 -1.13
CA GLU A 80 1.10 17.89 -0.05
C GLU A 80 2.41 18.49 0.46
#